data_AF-A0A1E5NGL2-F1
#
_entry.id   AF-A0A1E5NGL2-F1
#
_cell.length_a   1.000
_cell.length_b   1.000
_cell.length_c   1.000
_cell.angle_alpha   90.00
_cell.angle_beta   90.00
_cell.angle_gamma   90.00
#
_symmetry.space_group_name_H-M   'P 1'
#
loop_
_entity.id
_entity.type
_entity.pdbx_description
1 polymer ?
#
loop_
_entity_poly.entity_id
_entity_poly.type
_entity_poly.pdbx_seq_one_letter_code
_entity_poly.pdbx_strand_id
1 'polypeptide(L)'
;MNNYDNNEREVEIVNDDFNDKKNSFNFIISWIPFILALIYTISPIDFIPDVIPVAGWGEDALFLIASALHGIQNTVLDKNTSIYKIVKYIKWASFIFTIMFILILVLLIVLVFKVSAN
;
A
#
# COMPACT_ATOMS: atom_id res chain seq x y z
N MET A 1 38.93 -29.24 17.93
CA MET A 1 37.97 -28.65 16.98
C MET A 1 38.55 -28.84 15.58
N ASN A 2 37.84 -29.50 14.67
CA ASN A 2 38.35 -29.86 13.33
C ASN A 2 37.99 -28.77 12.31
N ASN A 3 38.80 -28.61 11.26
CA ASN A 3 38.68 -27.52 10.27
C ASN A 3 37.33 -27.52 9.52
N TYR A 4 36.66 -28.68 9.43
CA TYR A 4 35.32 -28.82 8.86
C TYR A 4 34.24 -28.07 9.66
N ASP A 5 34.31 -28.15 10.98
CA ASP A 5 33.37 -27.52 11.92
C ASP A 5 33.52 -25.99 11.95
N ASN A 6 34.68 -25.47 11.53
CA ASN A 6 34.88 -24.03 11.37
C ASN A 6 34.28 -23.50 10.06
N ASN A 7 34.43 -24.25 8.96
CA ASN A 7 33.84 -23.85 7.68
C ASN A 7 32.31 -23.87 7.71
N GLU A 8 31.69 -24.85 8.37
CA GLU A 8 30.23 -24.91 8.50
C GLU A 8 29.69 -23.72 9.31
N ARG A 9 30.38 -23.35 10.40
CA ARG A 9 30.02 -22.17 11.19
C ARG A 9 30.22 -20.85 10.44
N GLU A 10 31.29 -20.71 9.66
CA GLU A 10 31.48 -19.52 8.81
C GLU A 10 30.37 -19.39 7.76
N VAL A 11 29.98 -20.50 7.13
CA VAL A 11 28.88 -20.53 6.16
C VAL A 11 27.54 -20.19 6.82
N GLU A 12 27.27 -20.70 8.03
CA GLU A 12 26.06 -20.37 8.80
C GLU A 12 26.00 -18.87 9.13
N ILE A 13 27.09 -18.30 9.64
CA ILE A 13 27.17 -16.86 9.98
C ILE A 13 26.95 -15.97 8.74
N VAL A 14 27.54 -16.32 7.60
CA VAL A 14 27.37 -15.57 6.35
C VAL A 14 25.93 -15.65 5.84
N ASN A 15 25.31 -16.83 5.94
CA ASN A 15 23.91 -17.02 5.54
C ASN A 15 22.94 -16.26 6.45
N ASP A 16 23.21 -16.23 7.75
CA ASP A 16 22.40 -15.48 8.71
C ASP A 16 22.51 -13.97 8.49
N ASP A 17 23.72 -13.43 8.31
CA ASP A 17 23.94 -12.00 7.98
C ASP A 17 23.22 -11.62 6.67
N PHE A 18 23.33 -12.46 5.64
CA PHE A 18 22.65 -12.24 4.38
C PHE A 18 21.11 -12.27 4.53
N ASN A 19 20.58 -13.23 5.28
CA ASN A 19 19.14 -13.35 5.52
C ASN A 19 18.59 -12.17 6.33
N ASP A 20 19.32 -11.71 7.35
CA ASP A 20 18.95 -10.54 8.14
C ASP A 20 18.90 -9.27 7.27
N LYS A 21 19.95 -9.05 6.46
CA LYS A 21 20.01 -7.93 5.50
C LYS A 21 18.89 -7.99 4.46
N LYS A 22 18.54 -9.19 3.98
CA LYS A 22 17.43 -9.39 3.04
C LYS A 22 16.07 -9.13 3.70
N ASN A 23 15.88 -9.55 4.95
CA ASN A 23 14.62 -9.33 5.67
C ASN A 23 14.41 -7.84 5.98
N SER A 24 15.43 -7.14 6.45
CA SER A 24 15.37 -5.69 6.68
C SER A 24 15.12 -4.89 5.40
N PHE A 25 15.68 -5.32 4.26
CA PHE A 25 15.41 -4.68 2.98
C PHE A 25 13.96 -4.86 2.52
N ASN A 26 13.39 -6.06 2.65
CA ASN A 26 11.98 -6.32 2.34
C ASN A 26 11.02 -5.58 3.29
N PHE A 27 11.44 -5.40 4.54
CA PHE A 27 10.74 -4.54 5.50
C PHE A 27 10.67 -3.12 4.97
N ILE A 28 11.81 -2.49 4.65
CA ILE A 28 11.88 -1.11 4.15
C ILE A 28 11.04 -0.93 2.88
N ILE A 29 11.18 -1.83 1.90
CA ILE A 29 10.43 -1.75 0.63
C ILE A 29 8.92 -1.71 0.87
N SER A 30 8.44 -2.48 1.84
CA SER A 30 7.00 -2.57 2.13
C SER A 30 6.43 -1.27 2.71
N TRP A 31 7.27 -0.42 3.31
CA TRP A 31 6.88 0.88 3.88
C TRP A 31 7.10 2.07 2.94
N ILE A 32 7.81 1.90 1.82
CA ILE A 32 8.01 2.97 0.81
C ILE A 32 6.69 3.64 0.40
N PRO A 33 5.60 2.90 0.08
CA PRO A 33 4.34 3.52 -0.32
C PRO A 33 3.75 4.42 0.78
N PHE A 34 3.94 4.05 2.05
CA PHE A 34 3.45 4.84 3.18
C PHE A 34 4.23 6.13 3.34
N ILE A 35 5.55 6.06 3.22
CA ILE A 35 6.42 7.24 3.28
C ILE A 35 6.08 8.21 2.14
N LEU A 36 5.86 7.68 0.92
CA LEU A 36 5.43 8.51 -0.22
C LEU A 36 4.06 9.16 0.03
N ALA A 37 3.08 8.40 0.53
CA ALA A 37 1.77 8.93 0.87
C ALA A 37 1.86 10.01 1.95
N LEU A 38 2.72 9.82 2.95
CA LEU A 38 2.90 10.75 4.05
C LEU A 38 3.53 12.06 3.58
N ILE A 39 4.56 11.99 2.73
CA ILE A 39 5.16 13.17 2.08
C ILE A 39 4.13 13.88 1.23
N TYR A 40 3.29 13.14 0.51
CA TYR A 40 2.26 13.69 -0.35
C TYR A 40 1.16 14.41 0.45
N THR A 41 0.64 13.82 1.53
CA THR A 41 -0.39 14.45 2.38
C THR A 41 0.05 15.76 3.04
N ILE A 42 1.36 15.95 3.27
CA ILE A 42 1.92 17.19 3.84
C ILE A 42 2.53 18.11 2.76
N SER A 43 2.51 17.69 1.49
CA SER A 43 3.14 18.41 0.39
C SER A 43 2.28 19.61 0.01
N PRO A 44 2.88 20.81 -0.14
CA PRO A 44 2.19 21.97 -0.72
C PRO A 44 2.04 21.88 -2.24
N ILE A 45 2.53 20.79 -2.85
CA ILE A 45 2.42 20.48 -4.28
C ILE A 45 1.36 19.37 -4.41
N ASP A 46 0.18 19.74 -4.91
CA ASP A 46 -0.94 18.85 -5.15
C ASP A 46 -0.95 18.29 -6.59
N PHE A 47 -1.35 17.02 -6.76
CA PHE A 47 -1.58 16.40 -8.07
C PHE A 47 -2.90 16.87 -8.70
N ILE A 48 -3.86 17.27 -7.87
CA ILE A 48 -5.15 17.81 -8.26
C ILE A 48 -5.10 19.32 -7.99
N PRO A 49 -5.13 20.18 -9.02
CA PRO A 49 -5.15 21.62 -8.81
C PRO A 49 -6.36 22.00 -7.93
N ASP A 50 -6.17 23.00 -7.07
CA ASP A 50 -6.97 23.52 -5.92
C ASP A 50 -8.50 23.75 -6.10
N VAL A 51 -9.16 23.11 -7.06
CA VAL A 51 -10.54 23.40 -7.48
C VAL A 51 -11.59 22.77 -6.54
N ILE A 52 -11.24 21.77 -5.73
CA ILE A 52 -12.16 21.14 -4.77
C ILE A 52 -11.53 21.01 -3.37
N PRO A 53 -11.71 22.01 -2.48
CA PRO A 53 -11.01 22.14 -1.19
C PRO A 53 -11.20 20.98 -0.19
N VAL A 54 -12.25 20.16 -0.34
CA VAL A 54 -12.60 19.09 0.61
C VAL A 54 -12.40 17.69 0.01
N ALA A 55 -12.44 17.56 -1.33
CA ALA A 55 -12.30 16.26 -1.98
C ALA A 55 -10.83 15.81 -2.11
N GLY A 56 -9.89 16.74 -2.26
CA GLY A 56 -8.45 16.42 -2.36
C GLY A 56 -7.93 15.68 -1.13
N TRP A 57 -8.28 16.16 0.06
CA TRP A 57 -7.82 15.59 1.34
C TRP A 57 -8.34 14.18 1.62
N GLY A 58 -9.55 13.86 1.12
CA GLY A 58 -10.16 12.55 1.32
C GLY A 58 -9.44 11.45 0.55
N GLU A 59 -9.00 11.75 -0.67
CA GLU A 59 -8.23 10.83 -1.50
C GLU A 59 -6.85 10.55 -0.89
N ASP A 60 -6.18 11.59 -0.40
CA ASP A 60 -4.85 11.48 0.21
C ASP A 60 -4.88 10.67 1.52
N ALA A 61 -5.91 10.88 2.36
CA ALA A 61 -6.11 10.12 3.59
C ALA A 61 -6.37 8.63 3.31
N LEU A 62 -7.16 8.32 2.27
CA LEU A 62 -7.38 6.93 1.84
C LEU A 62 -6.08 6.29 1.35
N PHE A 63 -5.27 7.04 0.60
CA PHE A 63 -3.97 6.58 0.11
C PHE A 63 -2.98 6.32 1.26
N LEU A 64 -2.97 7.19 2.28
CA LEU A 64 -2.17 7.04 3.49
C LEU A 64 -2.57 5.80 4.30
N ILE A 65 -3.87 5.58 4.49
CA ILE A 65 -4.38 4.41 5.21
C ILE A 65 -4.08 3.12 4.41
N ALA A 66 -4.30 3.12 3.11
CA ALA A 66 -4.07 1.96 2.25
C ALA A 66 -2.58 1.56 2.19
N SER A 67 -1.69 2.55 2.13
CA SER A 67 -0.24 2.34 2.13
C SER A 67 0.30 1.89 3.49
N ALA A 68 -0.22 2.44 4.59
CA ALA A 68 0.06 1.95 5.95
C ALA A 68 -0.37 0.49 6.11
N LEU A 69 -1.59 0.17 5.64
CA LEU A 69 -2.15 -1.17 5.69
C LEU A 69 -1.32 -2.15 4.85
N HIS A 70 -0.77 -1.72 3.71
CA HIS A 70 0.14 -2.51 2.89
C HIS A 70 1.46 -2.82 3.62
N GLY A 71 2.06 -1.83 4.28
CA GLY A 71 3.26 -2.02 5.11
C GLY A 71 3.01 -3.03 6.23
N ILE A 72 1.96 -2.81 7.03
CA ILE A 72 1.55 -3.72 8.12
C ILE A 72 1.30 -5.13 7.59
N GLN A 73 0.61 -5.27 6.46
CA GLN A 73 0.32 -6.59 5.86
C GLN A 73 1.56 -7.35 5.43
N ASN A 74 2.58 -6.66 4.91
CA ASN A 74 3.77 -7.30 4.38
C ASN A 74 4.87 -7.52 5.44
N THR A 75 4.89 -6.72 6.52
CA THR A 75 5.98 -6.75 7.50
C THR A 75 5.58 -7.24 8.88
N VAL A 76 4.37 -6.93 9.33
CA VAL A 76 3.91 -7.26 10.70
C VAL A 76 3.03 -8.51 10.70
N LEU A 77 2.27 -8.73 9.62
CA LEU A 77 1.35 -9.85 9.53
C LEU A 77 2.02 -11.07 8.91
N ASP A 78 1.98 -12.19 9.63
CA ASP A 78 2.36 -13.48 9.10
C ASP A 78 1.41 -13.90 7.99
N LYS A 79 1.97 -14.34 6.85
CA LYS A 79 1.21 -14.73 5.66
C LYS A 79 0.23 -15.89 5.91
N ASN A 80 0.47 -16.69 6.96
CA ASN A 80 -0.38 -17.82 7.32
C ASN A 80 -1.58 -17.43 8.22
N THR A 81 -1.64 -16.17 8.67
CA THR A 81 -2.73 -15.71 9.54
C THR A 81 -4.00 -15.38 8.76
N SER A 82 -5.14 -15.54 9.43
CA SER A 82 -6.44 -15.11 8.89
C SER A 82 -6.52 -13.59 8.67
N ILE A 83 -5.75 -12.81 9.43
CA ILE A 83 -5.69 -11.34 9.29
C ILE A 83 -5.06 -10.96 7.94
N TYR A 84 -4.00 -11.64 7.51
CA TYR A 84 -3.41 -11.42 6.18
C TYR A 84 -4.45 -11.63 5.06
N LYS A 85 -5.30 -12.66 5.18
CA LYS A 85 -6.38 -12.93 4.22
C LYS A 85 -7.45 -11.82 4.24
N ILE A 86 -7.87 -11.36 5.42
CA ILE A 86 -8.83 -10.27 5.59
C ILE A 86 -8.32 -8.98 4.95
N VAL A 87 -7.07 -8.59 5.24
CA VAL A 87 -6.48 -7.39 4.64
C VAL A 87 -6.39 -7.51 3.13
N LYS A 88 -6.07 -8.70 2.60
CA LYS A 88 -6.09 -8.96 1.16
C LYS A 88 -7.50 -8.73 0.58
N TYR A 89 -8.55 -9.23 1.23
CA TYR A 89 -9.92 -9.00 0.77
C TYR A 89 -10.35 -7.54 0.85
N ILE A 90 -10.00 -6.82 1.93
CA ILE A 90 -10.26 -5.38 2.06
C ILE A 90 -9.62 -4.62 0.89
N LYS A 91 -8.37 -4.96 0.52
CA LYS A 91 -7.68 -4.33 -0.61
C LYS A 91 -8.43 -4.53 -1.94
N TRP A 92 -8.88 -5.75 -2.22
CA TRP A 92 -9.64 -6.06 -3.44
C TRP A 92 -11.05 -5.46 -3.42
N ALA A 93 -11.71 -5.46 -2.27
CA ALA A 93 -13.03 -4.86 -2.09
C ALA A 93 -13.00 -3.34 -2.33
N SER A 94 -11.96 -2.67 -1.82
CA SER A 94 -11.75 -1.23 -2.05
C SER A 94 -11.61 -0.92 -3.54
N PHE A 95 -10.88 -1.74 -4.30
CA PHE A 95 -10.73 -1.57 -5.75
C PHE A 95 -12.07 -1.68 -6.50
N ILE A 96 -12.87 -2.69 -6.14
CA ILE A 96 -14.21 -2.90 -6.72
C ILE A 96 -15.14 -1.72 -6.38
N PHE A 97 -15.10 -1.25 -5.13
CA PHE A 97 -15.92 -0.13 -4.69
C PHE A 97 -15.59 1.16 -5.45
N THR A 98 -14.30 1.46 -5.65
CA THR A 98 -13.85 2.61 -6.43
C THR A 98 -14.32 2.54 -7.88
N ILE A 99 -14.17 1.39 -8.54
CA ILE A 99 -14.68 1.20 -9.91
C ILE A 99 -16.19 1.39 -9.98
N MET A 100 -16.92 0.81 -9.03
CA MET A 100 -18.39 0.94 -8.95
C MET A 100 -18.81 2.40 -8.78
N PHE A 101 -18.12 3.13 -7.90
CA PHE A 101 -18.39 4.55 -7.63
C PHE A 101 -18.16 5.43 -8.87
N ILE A 102 -17.03 5.23 -9.56
CA ILE A 102 -16.71 5.94 -10.81
C ILE A 102 -17.76 5.64 -11.89
N LEU A 103 -18.17 4.38 -12.04
CA LEU A 103 -19.20 3.99 -13.01
C LEU A 103 -20.53 4.71 -12.75
N ILE A 104 -20.95 4.79 -11.48
CA ILE A 104 -22.16 5.51 -11.07
C ILE A 104 -22.03 7.00 -11.39
N LEU A 105 -20.89 7.64 -11.08
CA LEU A 105 -20.66 9.05 -11.38
C LEU A 105 -20.77 9.34 -12.88
N VAL A 106 -20.14 8.53 -13.73
CA VAL A 106 -20.23 8.68 -15.20
C VAL A 106 -21.67 8.56 -15.67
N LEU A 107 -22.41 7.58 -15.17
CA LEU A 107 -23.81 7.37 -15.54
C LEU A 107 -24.70 8.55 -15.13
N LEU A 108 -24.42 9.12 -13.96
CA LEU A 108 -25.12 10.30 -13.44
C LEU A 108 -24.85 11.53 -14.30
N ILE A 109 -23.60 11.76 -14.71
CA ILE A 109 -23.22 12.84 -15.64
C ILE A 109 -23.98 12.70 -16.96
N VAL A 110 -23.97 11.51 -17.56
CA VAL A 110 -24.68 11.24 -18.83
C VAL A 110 -26.19 11.48 -18.67
N LEU A 111 -26.78 11.07 -17.54
CA LEU A 111 -28.19 11.28 -17.26
C LEU A 111 -28.52 12.78 -17.19
N VAL A 112 -27.72 13.57 -16.48
CA VAL A 112 -27.91 15.03 -16.36
C VAL A 112 -27.83 15.69 -17.72
N PHE A 113 -26.84 15.34 -18.55
CA PHE A 113 -26.74 15.89 -19.92
C PHE A 113 -27.95 15.49 -20.78
N LYS A 114 -28.41 14.24 -20.69
CA LYS A 114 -29.59 13.77 -21.43
C LYS A 114 -30.86 14.49 -21.01
N VAL A 115 -31.04 14.73 -19.70
CA VAL A 115 -32.20 15.47 -19.16
C VAL A 115 -32.10 16.95 -19.53
N SER A 116 -30.91 17.54 -19.53
CA SER A 116 -30.71 18.96 -19.87
C SER A 116 -30.83 19.25 -21.36
N ALA A 117 -30.53 18.28 -22.23
CA ALA A 117 -30.58 18.43 -23.69
C ALA A 117 -31.97 18.15 -24.29
N ASN A 118 -32.95 17.80 -23.46
CA ASN A 118 -34.31 17.46 -23.84
C ASN A 118 -35.30 18.46 -23.23
#